data_AF-A0A9E6Z4T0-F1
#
_entry.id   AF-A0A9E6Z4T0-F1
#
_cell.length_a   1.000
_cell.length_b   1.000
_cell.length_c   1.000
_cell.angle_alpha   90.00
_cell.angle_beta   90.00
_cell.angle_gamma   90.00
#
_symmetry.space_group_name_H-M   'P 1'
#
loop_
_entity.id
_entity.type
_entity.pdbx_description
1 polymer ?
#
loop_
_entity_poly.entity_id
_entity_poly.type
_entity_poly.pdbx_seq_one_letter_code
_entity_poly.pdbx_strand_id
1 'polypeptide(L)' 'MNGLEKRKSNKDFLLKADQVSHEQDLQIIIARGNVRISDGIEIVEADMVSYNQKTETISASGNVLLWKKMAALREQTT' A
#
# COMPACT_ATOMS: atom_id res chain seq x y z
N MET A 1 11.83 -2.30 33.09
CA MET A 1 11.95 -2.27 31.62
C MET A 1 11.00 -3.32 31.06
N ASN A 2 9.93 -2.94 30.37
CA ASN A 2 9.17 -3.87 29.54
C ASN A 2 8.50 -3.08 28.41
N GLY A 3 9.16 -3.10 27.26
CA GLY A 3 8.63 -2.61 26.01
C GLY A 3 7.59 -3.60 25.51
N LEU A 4 6.32 -3.28 25.71
CA LEU A 4 5.28 -3.74 24.80
C LEU A 4 5.42 -2.87 23.55
N GLU A 5 6.42 -3.20 22.72
CA GLU A 5 6.54 -2.68 21.38
C GLU A 5 5.20 -2.90 20.70
N LYS A 6 4.59 -1.78 20.30
CA LYS A 6 3.39 -1.76 19.48
C LYS A 6 3.57 -2.82 18.39
N ARG A 7 2.75 -3.86 18.41
CA ARG A 7 2.52 -4.64 17.19
C ARG A 7 1.80 -3.70 16.24
N LYS A 8 2.54 -2.81 15.58
CA LYS A 8 2.13 -2.28 14.28
C LYS A 8 1.82 -3.53 13.50
N SER A 9 0.57 -3.70 13.10
CA SER A 9 0.16 -4.69 12.15
C SER A 9 1.04 -4.52 10.92
N ASN A 10 2.13 -5.30 10.84
CA ASN A 10 3.02 -5.32 9.70
C ASN A 10 2.26 -6.10 8.63
N LYS A 11 1.26 -5.45 8.02
CA LYS A 11 0.68 -5.94 6.78
C LYS A 11 1.80 -5.80 5.77
N ASP A 12 2.42 -6.92 5.43
CA ASP A 12 3.40 -6.96 4.37
C ASP A 12 2.69 -6.59 3.07
N PHE A 13 3.08 -5.46 2.48
CA PHE A 13 2.61 -5.02 1.18
C PHE A 13 3.78 -5.05 0.20
N LEU A 14 3.47 -5.47 -1.03
CA LEU A 14 4.38 -5.42 -2.15
C LEU A 14 4.17 -4.10 -2.89
N LEU A 15 5.22 -3.28 -2.94
CA LEU A 15 5.29 -2.07 -3.77
C LEU A 15 6.18 -2.35 -4.97
N LYS A 16 5.69 -2.07 -6.18
CA LYS A 16 6.49 -2.00 -7.40
C LYS A 16 6.29 -0.64 -8.05
N ALA A 17 7.37 -0.05 -8.55
CA ALA A 17 7.38 1.22 -9.26
C ALA A 17 8.69 1.33 -10.06
N ASP A 18 8.73 2.23 -11.05
CA ASP A 18 9.94 2.52 -11.80
C ASP A 18 10.97 3.27 -10.94
N GLN A 19 10.49 4.15 -10.06
CA GLN A 19 11.32 4.88 -9.11
C GLN A 19 10.65 4.98 -7.74
N VAL A 20 11.45 4.83 -6.69
CA VAL A 20 11.05 5.07 -5.29
C VAL A 20 12.05 6.02 -4.65
N SER A 21 11.54 7.10 -4.06
CA SER A 21 12.31 8.08 -3.29
C SER A 21 11.78 8.14 -1.86
N HIS A 22 12.68 8.32 -0.89
CA HIS A 22 12.33 8.44 0.52
C HIS A 22 12.91 9.74 1.08
N GLU A 23 12.01 10.69 1.37
CA GLU A 23 12.34 11.97 1.97
C GLU A 23 12.28 11.84 3.49
N GLN A 24 13.42 11.51 4.11
CA GLN A 24 13.50 11.20 5.54
C GLN A 24 13.08 12.38 6.42
N ASP A 25 13.46 13.61 6.09
CA ASP A 25 13.12 14.82 6.86
C ASP A 25 11.61 15.09 6.88
N LEU A 26 10.96 14.84 5.74
CA LEU A 26 9.52 15.02 5.60
C LEU A 26 8.73 13.80 6.07
N GLN A 27 9.39 12.65 6.20
CA GLN A 27 8.80 11.34 6.45
C GLN A 27 7.78 10.97 5.37
N ILE A 28 8.17 11.19 4.11
CA ILE A 28 7.34 10.93 2.92
C ILE A 28 8.06 9.93 2.02
N ILE A 29 7.34 8.88 1.63
CA ILE A 29 7.78 7.96 0.57
C ILE A 29 7.05 8.32 -0.71
N ILE A 30 7.77 8.43 -1.82
CA ILE A 30 7.21 8.76 -3.13
C ILE A 30 7.59 7.64 -4.11
N ALA A 31 6.59 7.01 -4.71
CA ALA A 31 6.74 6.05 -5.80
C ALA A 31 6.21 6.66 -7.10
N ARG A 32 6.93 6.48 -8.21
CA ARG A 32 6.60 7.05 -9.53
C ARG A 32 6.83 6.03 -10.64
N GLY A 33 5.97 6.10 -11.65
CA GLY A 33 6.03 5.27 -12.84
C GLY A 33 5.49 3.87 -12.57
N ASN A 34 4.41 3.51 -13.28
CA ASN A 34 3.77 2.19 -13.25
C ASN A 34 3.63 1.62 -11.83
N VAL A 35 3.15 2.45 -10.89
CA VAL A 35 3.11 2.08 -9.47
C VAL A 35 2.04 1.05 -9.24
N ARG A 36 2.40 -0.06 -8.57
CA ARG A 36 1.48 -1.11 -8.13
C ARG A 36 1.75 -1.44 -6.66
N ILE A 37 0.73 -1.30 -5.81
CA ILE A 37 0.72 -1.73 -4.41
C ILE A 37 -0.19 -2.94 -4.29
N SER A 38 0.23 -3.97 -3.57
CA SER A 38 -0.59 -5.17 -3.35
C SER A 38 -0.36 -5.74 -1.96
N ASP A 39 -1.42 -5.99 -1.21
CA ASP A 39 -1.36 -6.67 0.11
C ASP A 39 -1.86 -8.12 0.06
N GLY A 40 -2.04 -8.65 -1.15
CA GLY A 40 -2.58 -9.98 -1.44
C GLY A 40 -4.10 -10.02 -1.65
N ILE A 41 -4.85 -9.04 -1.11
CA ILE A 41 -6.30 -8.94 -1.25
C ILE A 41 -6.69 -7.69 -2.03
N GLU A 42 -6.02 -6.58 -1.78
CA GLU A 42 -6.23 -5.27 -2.38
C GLU A 42 -5.04 -4.92 -3.29
N ILE A 43 -5.35 -4.38 -4.46
CA ILE A 43 -4.37 -3.93 -5.45
C ILE A 43 -4.70 -2.48 -5.82
N VAL A 44 -3.69 -1.62 -5.76
CA VAL A 44 -3.75 -0.22 -6.17
C VAL A 44 -2.75 -0.02 -7.30
N GLU A 45 -3.20 0.56 -8.40
CA GLU A 45 -2.34 1.05 -9.48
C GLU A 45 -2.47 2.54 -9.66
N ALA A 46 -1.36 3.21 -9.96
CA ALA A 46 -1.32 4.64 -10.23
C ALA A 46 -0.04 5.05 -10.97
N ASP A 47 -0.01 6.26 -11.51
CA ASP A 47 1.21 6.83 -12.09
C ASP A 47 2.17 7.32 -10.99
N MET A 48 1.62 7.81 -9.88
CA MET A 48 2.36 8.29 -8.72
C MET A 48 1.61 7.96 -7.42
N VAL A 49 2.35 7.51 -6.41
CA VAL A 49 1.84 7.31 -5.05
C VAL A 49 2.78 7.99 -4.06
N SER A 50 2.22 8.73 -3.11
CA SER A 50 2.96 9.24 -1.96
C SER A 50 2.36 8.73 -0.66
N TYR A 51 3.21 8.29 0.26
CA TYR A 51 2.82 7.91 1.60
C TYR A 51 3.43 8.88 2.61
N ASN A 52 2.57 9.62 3.30
CA ASN A 52 2.96 10.47 4.42
C ASN A 52 2.91 9.65 5.70
N GLN A 53 4.08 9.39 6.29
CA GLN A 53 4.19 8.58 7.50
C GLN A 53 3.74 9.32 8.77
N LYS A 54 3.75 10.66 8.77
CA LYS A 54 3.29 11.48 9.91
C LYS A 54 1.79 11.36 10.09
N THR A 55 1.05 11.40 8.98
CA THR A 55 -0.42 11.37 8.96
C THR A 55 -0.99 10.01 8.55
N GLU A 56 -0.12 9.03 8.31
CA GLU A 56 -0.46 7.69 7.81
C GLU A 56 -1.36 7.72 6.56
N THR A 57 -1.20 8.76 5.73
CA THR A 57 -2.05 9.02 4.56
C THR A 57 -1.38 8.57 3.27
N ILE A 58 -2.09 7.80 2.45
CA ILE A 58 -1.67 7.43 1.10
C ILE A 58 -2.41 8.32 0.10
N SER A 59 -1.68 8.93 -0.83
CA SER A 59 -2.23 9.70 -1.94
C SER A 59 -1.75 9.09 -3.25
N ALA A 60 -2.69 8.73 -4.11
CA ALA A 60 -2.43 8.22 -5.45
C ALA A 60 -2.96 9.21 -6.49
N SER A 61 -2.23 9.42 -7.58
CA SER A 61 -2.62 10.36 -8.64
C SER A 61 -2.28 9.83 -10.04
N GLY A 62 -2.95 10.42 -11.04
CA GLY A 62 -2.89 9.99 -12.44
C GLY A 62 -3.96 8.97 -12.77
N ASN A 63 -3.57 7.87 -13.41
CA ASN A 63 -4.46 6.74 -13.75
C ASN A 63 -4.67 5.81 -12.54
N VAL A 64 -5.46 6.25 -11.56
CA VAL A 64 -5.69 5.50 -10.33
C VAL A 64 -6.74 4.40 -10.53
N LEU A 65 -6.34 3.17 -10.30
CA LEU A 65 -7.22 2.01 -10.29
C LEU A 65 -7.12 1.30 -8.94
N LEU A 66 -8.26 1.05 -8.32
CA LEU A 66 -8.36 0.29 -7.08
C LEU A 66 -9.27 -0.91 -7.33
N TRP A 67 -8.76 -2.11 -7.02
CA TRP A 67 -9.59 -3.29 -7.02
C TRP A 67 -9.22 -4.24 -5.91
N LYS A 68 -10.21 -5.04 -5.53
CA LYS A 68 -10.10 -6.01 -4.46
C LYS A 68 -10.42 -7.38 -4.99
N LYS A 69 -9.53 -8.33 -4.74
CA LYS A 69 -9.77 -9.74 -5.03
C LYS A 69 -10.82 -10.24 -4.06
N MET A 70 -12.05 -10.35 -4.55
CA MET A 70 -13.09 -11.10 -3.84
C MET A 70 -12.76 -12.58 -3.99
N ALA A 71 -12.58 -13.28 -2.87
CA ALA A 71 -12.67 -14.73 -2.89
C ALA A 71 -14.14 -15.07 -3.15
N ALA A 72 -14.43 -15.76 -4.26
CA ALA A 72 -15.74 -16.33 -4.46
C ALA A 72 -16.01 -17.32 -3.32
N LEU A 73 -16.98 -17.00 -2.45
CA LEU A 73 -17.55 -17.99 -1.54
C LEU A 73 -18.11 -19.09 -2.44
N ARG A 74 -17.47 -20.26 -2.43
CA ARG A 74 -18.04 -21.45 -3.07
C ARG A 74 -19.37 -21.69 -2.38
N GLU A 75 -20.47 -21.51 -3.11
CA GLU A 75 -21.80 -21.93 -2.67
C GLU A 75 -21.71 -23.44 -2.42
N GLN A 76 -21.68 -23.82 -1.15
CA GLN A 76 -21.84 -25.21 -0.75
C GLN A 76 -23.31 -25.55 -0.94
N THR A 77 -23.68 -25.98 -2.15
CA THR A 77 -24.89 -26.76 -2.34
C THR A 77 -24.55 -28.21 -2.02
N THR A 78 -25.05 -28.70 -0.89
CA THR A 78 -25.27 -30.14 -0.67
C THR A 78 -26.62 -30.30 0.00
#